data_AF-A0A846F4L5-F1
#
_entry.id   AF-A0A846F4L5-F1
#
_cell.length_a   1.000
_cell.length_b   1.000
_cell.length_c   1.000
_cell.angle_alpha   90.00
_cell.angle_beta   90.00
_cell.angle_gamma   90.00
#
_symmetry.space_group_name_H-M   'P 1'
#
loop_
_entity.id
_entity.type
_entity.pdbx_description
1 polymer ?
#
loop_
_entity_poly.entity_id
_entity_poly.type
_entity_poly.pdbx_seq_one_letter_code
_entity_poly.pdbx_strand_id
1 'polypeptide(L)'
;MNFIILGCQKTSKKIQKIDNKNNTTLLQPNTVEEESKFKARSLAIRKKLAAVDLEELDSWWRPRKIGDPHKYLLPVILARLSLEDTQIGELYNQEKTWKILFELDKDKPSLYHFRSYLDVRIFFLFREKMPSDVLASYKNQLQRPKVFNWIKTGTENHMFMHRASGLALMNGSGWPVEDPASEATNEAWLRAELNKFLTIGQGEFHSSVYYGYSIGGLLNIYDFARDPELKELAKGLLDWYAANMAIRLSWGTAGGAESRGFDRYTWNTGLSAVAWMWWGEGTEAAEKMGDGTARLALPAALSTYRPPEHLRALARKQVPLPFQLRASHPIYYSYSQGNRLWEKFYITEDYSLGTLLEPTRSYQVEGTINAQYVTYKLVVRDPEGINNAVVGLGGTYHGPQATGRSPGDQYVQQKGAVIFQLILSDRDLQAGVPAQSHLVLPKRYGEPKKYKNWYIWRIENIWLCARPWSGEVSLQPLSRKYKEYQAMVAKGKKTAWVTDVARVADIGDVESLKQALDKTLVDDSEWESQGRLSYLSLAGDRIVMTYQQDGAIGDAVVNGEKIILKNWPVLESPYTKQGLYSGLLEVDDPKLGKWQLRGKLMGPEWE
;
A
#
# COMPACT_ATOMS: atom_id res chain seq x y z
N MET A 1 -10.81 -66.03 -46.66
CA MET A 1 -12.21 -65.68 -47.00
C MET A 1 -13.01 -65.60 -45.72
N ASN A 2 -13.59 -64.42 -45.44
CA ASN A 2 -14.55 -64.02 -44.39
C ASN A 2 -14.51 -64.73 -43.02
N PHE A 3 -14.11 -63.99 -41.98
CA PHE A 3 -14.61 -64.23 -40.62
C PHE A 3 -15.06 -62.92 -39.96
N ILE A 4 -16.27 -63.02 -39.40
CA ILE A 4 -17.11 -62.01 -38.76
C ILE A 4 -16.63 -61.77 -37.32
N ILE A 5 -16.64 -60.52 -36.87
CA ILE A 5 -16.26 -60.10 -35.51
C ILE A 5 -17.50 -60.08 -34.60
N LEU A 6 -17.35 -60.75 -33.45
CA LEU A 6 -18.31 -60.90 -32.35
C LEU A 6 -18.50 -59.60 -31.54
N GLY A 7 -19.75 -59.33 -31.19
CA GLY A 7 -20.16 -58.30 -30.24
C GLY A 7 -19.94 -58.71 -28.78
N CYS A 8 -19.78 -57.70 -27.91
CA CYS A 8 -19.65 -57.88 -26.46
C CYS A 8 -20.69 -57.01 -25.73
N GLN A 9 -21.54 -57.66 -24.94
CA GLN A 9 -22.53 -57.04 -24.05
C GLN A 9 -21.86 -56.38 -22.84
N LYS A 10 -22.33 -55.19 -22.46
CA LYS A 10 -22.03 -54.54 -21.16
C LYS A 10 -23.20 -54.72 -20.21
N THR A 11 -22.95 -55.34 -19.06
CA THR A 11 -23.85 -55.47 -17.92
C THR A 11 -23.66 -54.33 -16.91
N SER A 12 -24.79 -53.98 -16.29
CA SER A 12 -25.02 -52.88 -15.35
C SER A 12 -24.33 -53.08 -13.99
N LYS A 13 -23.88 -51.99 -13.36
CA LYS A 13 -23.77 -51.86 -11.89
C LYS A 13 -24.20 -50.47 -11.42
N LYS A 14 -24.99 -50.51 -10.33
CA LYS A 14 -25.73 -49.45 -9.64
C LYS A 14 -24.88 -48.24 -9.25
N ILE A 15 -25.45 -47.06 -9.46
CA ILE A 15 -25.00 -45.77 -8.92
C ILE A 15 -25.54 -45.65 -7.48
N GLN A 16 -24.63 -45.59 -6.50
CA GLN A 16 -24.94 -45.15 -5.14
C GLN A 16 -24.97 -43.63 -5.11
N LYS A 17 -26.12 -43.06 -4.69
CA LYS A 17 -26.23 -41.67 -4.26
C LYS A 17 -25.35 -41.46 -3.03
N ILE A 18 -24.40 -40.53 -3.11
CA ILE A 18 -23.68 -39.99 -1.95
C ILE A 18 -24.41 -38.70 -1.55
N ASP A 19 -25.03 -38.72 -0.38
CA ASP A 19 -25.60 -37.54 0.27
C ASP A 19 -24.48 -36.60 0.72
N ASN A 20 -24.43 -35.41 0.13
CA ASN A 20 -23.54 -34.32 0.52
C ASN A 20 -24.16 -33.53 1.69
N LYS A 21 -24.13 -34.10 2.90
CA LYS A 21 -24.33 -33.35 4.15
C LYS A 21 -23.17 -33.64 5.10
N ASN A 22 -22.54 -32.57 5.57
CA ASN A 22 -21.43 -32.48 6.55
C ASN A 22 -20.01 -32.42 5.96
N ASN A 23 -19.70 -31.32 5.26
CA ASN A 23 -18.34 -30.76 5.26
C ASN A 23 -18.28 -29.64 6.31
N THR A 24 -18.32 -30.02 7.59
CA THR A 24 -17.80 -29.17 8.67
C THR A 24 -16.31 -29.43 8.75
N THR A 25 -15.55 -28.75 7.90
CA THR A 25 -14.09 -28.74 8.00
C THR A 25 -13.73 -28.21 9.40
N LEU A 26 -13.19 -29.07 10.25
CA LEU A 26 -12.66 -28.68 11.55
C LEU A 26 -11.54 -27.66 11.31
N LEU A 27 -11.86 -26.38 11.50
CA LEU A 27 -10.91 -25.28 11.44
C LEU A 27 -9.84 -25.51 12.52
N GLN A 28 -8.55 -25.43 12.15
CA GLN A 28 -7.45 -25.54 13.11
C GLN A 28 -7.62 -24.49 14.23
N PRO A 29 -7.20 -24.78 15.48
CA PRO A 29 -7.43 -23.87 16.61
C PRO A 29 -7.00 -22.42 16.36
N ASN A 30 -5.86 -22.23 15.68
CA ASN A 30 -5.32 -20.91 15.33
C ASN A 30 -6.23 -20.15 14.32
N THR A 31 -6.94 -20.84 13.43
CA THR A 31 -7.80 -20.16 12.44
C THR A 31 -9.13 -19.70 13.04
N VAL A 32 -9.65 -20.41 14.06
CA VAL A 32 -10.85 -19.99 14.81
C VAL A 32 -10.57 -18.73 15.62
N GLU A 33 -9.42 -18.66 16.31
CA GLU A 33 -9.02 -17.48 17.07
C GLU A 33 -8.84 -16.27 16.15
N GLU A 34 -8.13 -16.42 15.04
CA GLU A 34 -7.90 -15.35 14.08
C GLU A 34 -9.21 -14.82 13.46
N GLU A 35 -10.16 -15.71 13.16
CA GLU A 35 -11.47 -15.30 12.66
C GLU A 35 -12.30 -14.58 13.74
N SER A 36 -12.17 -14.98 15.01
CA SER A 36 -12.80 -14.27 16.13
C SER A 36 -12.24 -12.85 16.29
N LYS A 37 -10.91 -12.69 16.25
CA LYS A 37 -10.24 -11.38 16.28
C LYS A 37 -10.65 -10.52 15.08
N PHE A 38 -10.72 -11.10 13.88
CA PHE A 38 -11.22 -10.41 12.70
C PHE A 38 -12.66 -9.91 12.89
N LYS A 39 -13.57 -10.76 13.40
CA LYS A 39 -14.97 -10.38 13.65
C LYS A 39 -15.07 -9.24 14.66
N ALA A 40 -14.25 -9.24 15.71
CA ALA A 40 -14.18 -8.14 16.67
C ALA A 40 -13.74 -6.82 16.00
N ARG A 41 -12.69 -6.84 15.17
CA ARG A 41 -12.23 -5.69 14.38
C ARG A 41 -13.30 -5.19 13.40
N SER A 42 -13.94 -6.11 12.69
CA SER A 42 -15.03 -5.81 11.76
C SER A 42 -16.20 -5.13 12.47
N LEU A 43 -16.61 -5.64 13.62
CA LEU A 43 -17.64 -5.01 14.43
C LEU A 43 -17.23 -3.60 14.90
N ALA A 44 -15.99 -3.42 15.36
CA ALA A 44 -15.50 -2.12 15.83
C ALA A 44 -15.56 -1.03 14.74
N ILE A 45 -15.10 -1.31 13.51
CA ILE A 45 -15.18 -0.35 12.40
C ILE A 45 -16.62 -0.05 12.01
N ARG A 46 -17.50 -1.07 11.97
CA ARG A 46 -18.91 -0.86 11.66
C ARG A 46 -19.59 0.03 12.70
N LYS A 47 -19.37 -0.21 14.00
CA LYS A 47 -19.91 0.65 15.07
C LYS A 47 -19.45 2.09 14.93
N LYS A 48 -18.15 2.30 14.71
CA LYS A 48 -17.57 3.63 14.54
C LYS A 48 -18.21 4.41 13.40
N LEU A 49 -18.29 3.81 12.21
CA LEU A 49 -18.84 4.48 11.04
C LEU A 49 -20.36 4.68 11.15
N ALA A 50 -21.08 3.73 11.75
CA ALA A 50 -22.53 3.85 11.95
C ALA A 50 -22.90 4.98 12.92
N ALA A 51 -22.02 5.29 13.88
CA ALA A 51 -22.19 6.36 14.86
C ALA A 51 -22.02 7.78 14.29
N VAL A 52 -21.50 7.92 13.06
CA VAL A 52 -21.46 9.22 12.37
C VAL A 52 -22.88 9.67 12.06
N ASP A 53 -23.15 10.97 12.23
CA ASP A 53 -24.45 11.58 11.96
C ASP A 53 -24.72 11.65 10.44
N LEU A 54 -25.52 10.71 9.94
CA LEU A 54 -25.88 10.60 8.52
C LEU A 54 -26.74 11.79 8.07
N GLU A 55 -27.63 12.27 8.93
CA GLU A 55 -28.52 13.38 8.68
C GLU A 55 -27.76 14.71 8.56
N GLU A 56 -26.80 14.93 9.46
CA GLU A 56 -25.91 16.07 9.37
C GLU A 56 -25.14 16.03 8.05
N LEU A 57 -24.55 14.89 7.70
CA LEU A 57 -23.84 14.72 6.43
C LEU A 57 -24.74 15.00 5.21
N ASP A 58 -25.97 14.49 5.22
CA ASP A 58 -26.94 14.67 4.15
C ASP A 58 -27.37 16.14 3.96
N SER A 59 -27.58 16.84 5.09
CA SER A 59 -27.88 18.28 5.08
C SER A 59 -26.65 19.14 4.72
N TRP A 60 -25.44 18.67 5.05
CA TRP A 60 -24.18 19.40 4.90
C TRP A 60 -23.74 19.52 3.43
N TRP A 61 -23.88 18.45 2.65
CA TRP A 61 -23.22 18.36 1.35
C TRP A 61 -23.91 19.20 0.26
N ARG A 62 -25.24 19.34 0.31
CA ARG A 62 -26.04 20.08 -0.67
C ARG A 62 -25.69 21.57 -0.73
N PRO A 63 -25.76 22.35 0.38
CA PRO A 63 -25.44 23.78 0.33
C PRO A 63 -23.97 24.05 -0.01
N ARG A 64 -23.07 23.10 0.30
CA ARG A 64 -21.64 23.19 -0.01
C ARG A 64 -21.27 22.73 -1.42
N LYS A 65 -22.26 22.29 -2.22
CA LYS A 65 -22.08 21.81 -3.60
C LYS A 65 -20.97 20.76 -3.73
N ILE A 66 -20.87 19.86 -2.75
CA ILE A 66 -19.86 18.80 -2.78
C ILE A 66 -20.05 17.95 -4.04
N GLY A 67 -18.96 17.70 -4.77
CA GLY A 67 -18.99 16.97 -6.03
C GLY A 67 -19.32 15.48 -5.86
N ASP A 68 -18.75 14.86 -4.83
CA ASP A 68 -18.77 13.42 -4.56
C ASP A 68 -19.31 13.05 -3.17
N PRO A 69 -20.54 13.45 -2.79
CA PRO A 69 -21.08 13.24 -1.44
C PRO A 69 -21.14 11.75 -1.02
N HIS A 70 -21.29 10.82 -1.97
CA HIS A 70 -21.22 9.37 -1.74
C HIS A 70 -20.02 8.92 -0.93
N LYS A 71 -18.87 9.58 -1.13
CA LYS A 71 -17.62 9.29 -0.42
C LYS A 71 -17.75 9.44 1.10
N TYR A 72 -18.71 10.23 1.57
CA TYR A 72 -18.99 10.51 2.98
C TYR A 72 -20.22 9.77 3.49
N LEU A 73 -21.30 9.69 2.69
CA LEU A 73 -22.56 9.08 3.12
C LEU A 73 -22.55 7.54 3.03
N LEU A 74 -22.00 6.96 1.95
CA LEU A 74 -22.06 5.51 1.73
C LEU A 74 -21.35 4.68 2.82
N PRO A 75 -20.22 5.10 3.40
CA PRO A 75 -19.62 4.38 4.53
C PRO A 75 -20.57 4.25 5.72
N VAL A 76 -21.30 5.31 6.04
CA VAL A 76 -22.24 5.35 7.18
C VAL A 76 -23.48 4.49 6.86
N ILE A 77 -24.02 4.63 5.66
CA ILE A 77 -25.16 3.82 5.18
C ILE A 77 -24.81 2.33 5.21
N LEU A 78 -23.69 1.93 4.61
CA LEU A 78 -23.24 0.54 4.60
C LEU A 78 -23.03 0.01 6.03
N ALA A 79 -22.43 0.81 6.91
CA ALA A 79 -22.22 0.42 8.30
C ALA A 79 -23.54 0.21 9.06
N ARG A 80 -24.51 1.14 8.96
CA ARG A 80 -25.83 1.03 9.60
C ARG A 80 -26.63 -0.17 9.10
N LEU A 81 -26.69 -0.38 7.79
CA LEU A 81 -27.38 -1.53 7.18
C LEU A 81 -26.73 -2.85 7.61
N SER A 82 -25.38 -2.91 7.68
CA SER A 82 -24.67 -4.12 8.10
C SER A 82 -24.84 -4.48 9.59
N LEU A 83 -25.50 -3.63 10.37
CA LEU A 83 -25.81 -3.82 11.78
C LEU A 83 -27.32 -3.99 12.03
N GLU A 84 -28.16 -3.92 10.99
CA GLU A 84 -29.62 -3.85 11.12
C GLU A 84 -30.23 -5.00 11.94
N ASP A 85 -29.70 -6.22 11.79
CA ASP A 85 -30.17 -7.41 12.49
C ASP A 85 -29.50 -7.60 13.87
N THR A 86 -28.98 -6.51 14.47
CA THR A 86 -28.32 -6.51 15.78
C THR A 86 -28.93 -5.47 16.71
N GLN A 87 -28.75 -5.62 18.02
CA GLN A 87 -29.18 -4.61 19.02
C GLN A 87 -28.62 -3.21 18.76
N ILE A 88 -27.48 -3.11 18.07
CA ILE A 88 -26.88 -1.81 17.71
C ILE A 88 -27.62 -1.20 16.52
N GLY A 89 -28.12 -2.03 15.61
CA GLY A 89 -28.93 -1.61 14.46
C GLY A 89 -30.22 -0.93 14.87
N GLU A 90 -30.81 -1.32 16.01
CA GLU A 90 -32.02 -0.74 16.59
C GLU A 90 -31.87 0.75 16.94
N LEU A 91 -30.63 1.23 17.10
CA LEU A 91 -30.34 2.65 17.35
C LEU A 91 -30.54 3.53 16.10
N TYR A 92 -30.64 2.93 14.92
CA TYR A 92 -30.67 3.65 13.65
C TYR A 92 -31.99 3.42 12.91
N ASN A 93 -32.56 4.51 12.39
CA ASN A 93 -33.75 4.43 11.54
C ASN A 93 -33.36 3.91 10.14
N GLN A 94 -33.68 2.64 9.87
CA GLN A 94 -33.33 1.97 8.62
C GLN A 94 -34.14 2.51 7.43
N GLU A 95 -35.43 2.80 7.60
CA GLU A 95 -36.26 3.41 6.56
C GLU A 95 -35.68 4.75 6.10
N LYS A 96 -35.24 5.58 7.05
CA LYS A 96 -34.58 6.85 6.77
C LYS A 96 -33.22 6.67 6.10
N THR A 97 -32.46 5.64 6.48
CA THR A 97 -31.19 5.29 5.84
C THR A 97 -31.40 4.96 4.36
N TRP A 98 -32.42 4.17 4.04
CA TRP A 98 -32.81 3.86 2.66
C TRP A 98 -33.28 5.10 1.89
N LYS A 99 -34.09 5.94 2.52
CA LYS A 99 -34.56 7.19 1.92
C LYS A 99 -33.40 8.12 1.52
N ILE A 100 -32.42 8.29 2.41
CA ILE A 100 -31.23 9.11 2.13
C ILE A 100 -30.42 8.52 0.96
N LEU A 101 -30.22 7.19 0.91
CA LEU A 101 -29.56 6.55 -0.22
C LEU A 101 -30.29 6.82 -1.55
N PHE A 102 -31.62 6.70 -1.55
CA PHE A 102 -32.43 6.95 -2.73
C PHE A 102 -32.35 8.41 -3.21
N GLU A 103 -32.45 9.37 -2.30
CA GLU A 103 -32.35 10.79 -2.61
C GLU A 103 -30.94 11.16 -3.11
N LEU A 104 -29.90 10.61 -2.49
CA LEU A 104 -28.52 10.75 -2.93
C LEU A 104 -28.32 10.26 -4.38
N ASP A 105 -28.92 9.12 -4.72
CA ASP A 105 -28.90 8.56 -6.07
C ASP A 105 -29.58 9.44 -7.11
N LYS A 106 -30.69 10.07 -6.73
CA LYS A 106 -31.43 11.00 -7.60
C LYS A 106 -30.67 12.31 -7.79
N ASP A 107 -30.14 12.87 -6.71
CA ASP A 107 -29.46 14.16 -6.75
C ASP A 107 -28.07 14.07 -7.40
N LYS A 108 -27.40 12.91 -7.28
CA LYS A 108 -26.06 12.66 -7.81
C LYS A 108 -26.00 11.32 -8.57
N PRO A 109 -26.63 11.23 -9.75
CA PRO A 109 -26.76 9.97 -10.49
C PRO A 109 -25.46 9.51 -11.20
N SER A 110 -24.38 10.28 -11.09
CA SER A 110 -23.11 9.95 -11.74
C SER A 110 -22.41 8.79 -11.04
N LEU A 111 -22.09 7.74 -11.80
CA LEU A 111 -21.28 6.61 -11.35
C LEU A 111 -19.81 7.03 -11.30
N TYR A 112 -19.42 7.70 -10.21
CA TYR A 112 -18.06 8.18 -9.94
C TYR A 112 -17.27 7.15 -9.10
N HIS A 113 -15.94 7.08 -9.25
CA HIS A 113 -15.17 5.93 -8.73
C HIS A 113 -15.21 5.83 -7.21
N PHE A 114 -15.18 6.96 -6.50
CA PHE A 114 -15.27 6.98 -5.04
C PHE A 114 -16.66 6.58 -4.50
N ARG A 115 -17.69 6.49 -5.37
CA ARG A 115 -19.00 5.92 -5.05
C ARG A 115 -18.98 4.39 -5.24
N SER A 116 -18.44 3.91 -6.35
CA SER A 116 -18.68 2.57 -6.90
C SER A 116 -18.38 1.40 -5.95
N TYR A 117 -17.25 1.41 -5.25
CA TYR A 117 -16.82 0.24 -4.47
C TYR A 117 -17.69 -0.03 -3.23
N LEU A 118 -18.27 1.01 -2.60
CA LEU A 118 -19.23 0.84 -1.50
C LEU A 118 -20.65 0.66 -2.02
N ASP A 119 -21.01 1.39 -3.07
CA ASP A 119 -22.36 1.37 -3.63
C ASP A 119 -22.75 -0.03 -4.15
N VAL A 120 -21.86 -0.66 -4.93
CA VAL A 120 -22.08 -2.03 -5.42
C VAL A 120 -22.13 -3.04 -4.28
N ARG A 121 -21.35 -2.82 -3.21
CA ARG A 121 -21.38 -3.68 -2.03
C ARG A 121 -22.69 -3.56 -1.26
N ILE A 122 -23.23 -2.35 -1.10
CA ILE A 122 -24.55 -2.11 -0.50
C ILE A 122 -25.60 -2.90 -1.28
N PHE A 123 -25.60 -2.80 -2.61
CA PHE A 123 -26.52 -3.58 -3.44
C PHE A 123 -26.43 -5.09 -3.14
N PHE A 124 -25.25 -5.70 -3.25
CA PHE A 124 -25.16 -7.15 -3.11
C PHE A 124 -25.50 -7.66 -1.70
N LEU A 125 -25.10 -6.93 -0.65
CA LEU A 125 -25.37 -7.35 0.72
C LEU A 125 -26.84 -7.21 1.11
N PHE A 126 -27.57 -6.25 0.53
CA PHE A 126 -28.90 -5.89 1.02
C PHE A 126 -30.00 -5.89 -0.05
N ARG A 127 -29.74 -6.37 -1.28
CA ARG A 127 -30.72 -6.37 -2.39
C ARG A 127 -32.08 -7.00 -2.06
N GLU A 128 -32.11 -7.97 -1.15
CA GLU A 128 -33.36 -8.67 -0.75
C GLU A 128 -34.24 -7.81 0.18
N LYS A 129 -33.66 -6.81 0.85
CA LYS A 129 -34.35 -5.86 1.75
C LYS A 129 -34.48 -4.45 1.15
N MET A 130 -33.84 -4.21 0.01
CA MET A 130 -33.77 -2.90 -0.64
C MET A 130 -35.15 -2.49 -1.20
N PRO A 131 -35.60 -1.24 -0.97
CA PRO A 131 -36.83 -0.73 -1.58
C PRO A 131 -36.83 -0.85 -3.12
N SER A 132 -38.00 -1.06 -3.71
CA SER A 132 -38.13 -1.40 -5.14
C SER A 132 -37.61 -0.31 -6.09
N ASP A 133 -37.75 0.96 -5.70
CA ASP A 133 -37.26 2.13 -6.43
C ASP A 133 -35.73 2.25 -6.37
N VAL A 134 -35.13 1.99 -5.21
CA VAL A 134 -33.68 1.88 -5.05
C VAL A 134 -33.15 0.71 -5.89
N LEU A 135 -33.80 -0.46 -5.82
CA LEU A 135 -33.43 -1.62 -6.63
C LEU A 135 -33.49 -1.32 -8.14
N ALA A 136 -34.50 -0.56 -8.59
CA ALA A 136 -34.62 -0.11 -9.96
C ALA A 136 -33.49 0.86 -10.36
N SER A 137 -33.01 1.71 -9.43
CA SER A 137 -31.83 2.58 -9.65
C SER A 137 -30.60 1.75 -10.03
N TYR A 138 -30.31 0.66 -9.34
CA TYR A 138 -29.19 -0.23 -9.66
C TYR A 138 -29.38 -0.95 -11.00
N LYS A 139 -30.58 -1.46 -11.32
CA LYS A 139 -30.87 -2.07 -12.62
C LYS A 139 -30.57 -1.11 -13.78
N ASN A 140 -30.96 0.15 -13.62
CA ASN A 140 -30.72 1.21 -14.61
C ASN A 140 -29.21 1.50 -14.82
N GLN A 141 -28.32 1.13 -13.89
CA GLN A 141 -26.87 1.27 -14.09
C GLN A 141 -26.31 0.31 -15.17
N LEU A 142 -27.04 -0.76 -15.51
CA LEU A 142 -26.69 -1.72 -16.56
C LEU A 142 -27.37 -1.42 -17.91
N GLN A 143 -28.10 -0.31 -17.98
CA GLN A 143 -28.80 0.16 -19.18
C GLN A 143 -28.05 1.30 -19.85
N ARG A 144 -28.29 1.53 -21.14
CA ARG A 144 -27.70 2.63 -21.91
C ARG A 144 -28.36 3.96 -21.53
N PRO A 145 -27.58 5.06 -21.44
CA PRO A 145 -26.13 5.14 -21.66
C PRO A 145 -25.28 4.87 -20.41
N LYS A 146 -25.89 4.59 -19.24
CA LYS A 146 -25.19 4.50 -17.95
C LYS A 146 -24.16 3.38 -17.89
N VAL A 147 -24.42 2.26 -18.55
CA VAL A 147 -23.51 1.10 -18.60
C VAL A 147 -22.09 1.47 -19.05
N PHE A 148 -21.96 2.45 -19.96
CA PHE A 148 -20.66 2.93 -20.44
C PHE A 148 -19.84 3.68 -19.39
N ASN A 149 -20.43 4.09 -18.27
CA ASN A 149 -19.66 4.68 -17.17
C ASN A 149 -18.72 3.67 -16.51
N TRP A 150 -19.01 2.37 -16.61
CA TRP A 150 -18.22 1.30 -16.00
C TRP A 150 -16.93 0.97 -16.74
N ILE A 151 -16.76 1.45 -17.97
CA ILE A 151 -15.52 1.26 -18.76
C ILE A 151 -14.63 2.50 -18.78
N LYS A 152 -14.97 3.54 -18.00
CA LYS A 152 -14.17 4.77 -17.91
C LYS A 152 -12.73 4.49 -17.47
N THR A 153 -11.83 5.32 -17.96
CA THR A 153 -10.40 5.27 -17.67
C THR A 153 -10.03 6.28 -16.58
N GLY A 154 -8.82 6.14 -16.04
CA GLY A 154 -8.28 7.04 -15.02
C GLY A 154 -6.93 6.54 -14.52
N THR A 155 -6.55 6.99 -13.33
CA THR A 155 -5.46 6.39 -12.54
C THR A 155 -5.81 4.94 -12.18
N GLU A 156 -4.82 4.13 -11.79
CA GLU A 156 -5.04 2.69 -11.54
C GLU A 156 -6.14 2.44 -10.50
N ASN A 157 -6.13 3.17 -9.36
CA ASN A 157 -7.19 3.08 -8.37
C ASN A 157 -8.59 3.45 -8.90
N HIS A 158 -8.69 4.42 -9.81
CA HIS A 158 -9.98 4.78 -10.42
C HIS A 158 -10.52 3.58 -11.19
N MET A 159 -9.67 2.91 -11.97
CA MET A 159 -10.05 1.74 -12.74
C MET A 159 -10.44 0.56 -11.82
N PHE A 160 -9.70 0.29 -10.74
CA PHE A 160 -10.10 -0.76 -9.79
C PHE A 160 -11.41 -0.45 -9.07
N MET A 161 -11.65 0.79 -8.63
CA MET A 161 -12.94 1.15 -8.05
C MET A 161 -14.09 1.04 -9.05
N HIS A 162 -13.89 1.55 -10.27
CA HIS A 162 -14.94 1.60 -11.30
C HIS A 162 -15.14 0.26 -12.00
N ARG A 163 -14.14 -0.19 -12.76
CA ARG A 163 -14.25 -1.36 -13.63
C ARG A 163 -14.49 -2.62 -12.83
N ALA A 164 -13.80 -2.81 -11.70
CA ALA A 164 -13.98 -4.02 -10.90
C ALA A 164 -15.37 -4.08 -10.24
N SER A 165 -15.84 -2.96 -9.67
CA SER A 165 -17.20 -2.91 -9.10
C SER A 165 -18.29 -3.02 -10.17
N GLY A 166 -18.08 -2.40 -11.33
CA GLY A 166 -18.98 -2.52 -12.48
C GLY A 166 -19.06 -3.95 -13.01
N LEU A 167 -17.91 -4.63 -13.13
CA LEU A 167 -17.84 -6.04 -13.51
C LEU A 167 -18.55 -6.94 -12.49
N ALA A 168 -18.36 -6.68 -11.19
CA ALA A 168 -19.09 -7.39 -10.14
C ALA A 168 -20.61 -7.20 -10.29
N LEU A 169 -21.08 -5.98 -10.61
CA LEU A 169 -22.51 -5.72 -10.82
C LEU A 169 -23.04 -6.40 -12.09
N MET A 170 -22.34 -6.28 -13.22
CA MET A 170 -22.72 -6.90 -14.51
C MET A 170 -22.83 -8.42 -14.37
N ASN A 171 -21.79 -9.05 -13.84
CA ASN A 171 -21.71 -10.51 -13.73
C ASN A 171 -22.54 -11.06 -12.55
N GLY A 172 -22.42 -10.43 -11.38
CA GLY A 172 -22.98 -10.92 -10.12
C GLY A 172 -24.49 -10.78 -10.02
N SER A 173 -25.07 -9.71 -10.59
CA SER A 173 -26.50 -9.43 -10.47
C SER A 173 -27.37 -10.45 -11.19
N GLY A 174 -26.89 -10.99 -12.33
CA GLY A 174 -27.66 -11.83 -13.24
C GLY A 174 -28.75 -11.12 -14.01
N TRP A 175 -28.72 -9.79 -14.04
CA TRP A 175 -29.60 -9.01 -14.88
C TRP A 175 -29.04 -8.92 -16.30
N PRO A 176 -29.88 -8.73 -17.32
CA PRO A 176 -29.41 -8.40 -18.66
C PRO A 176 -28.57 -7.12 -18.65
N VAL A 177 -27.40 -7.17 -19.27
CA VAL A 177 -26.53 -6.01 -19.51
C VAL A 177 -26.81 -5.51 -20.93
N GLU A 178 -27.28 -4.28 -21.10
CA GLU A 178 -27.63 -3.75 -22.44
C GLU A 178 -26.40 -3.56 -23.35
N ASP A 179 -25.20 -3.57 -22.77
CA ASP A 179 -23.93 -3.56 -23.49
C ASP A 179 -22.97 -4.65 -22.97
N PRO A 180 -23.09 -5.90 -23.43
CA PRO A 180 -22.23 -7.00 -22.99
C PRO A 180 -20.74 -6.78 -23.28
N ALA A 181 -20.40 -5.93 -24.27
CA ALA A 181 -19.03 -5.56 -24.58
C ALA A 181 -18.34 -4.85 -23.41
N SER A 182 -19.08 -4.12 -22.58
CA SER A 182 -18.56 -3.47 -21.37
C SER A 182 -18.08 -4.49 -20.32
N GLU A 183 -18.81 -5.60 -20.16
CA GLU A 183 -18.40 -6.70 -19.27
C GLU A 183 -17.11 -7.35 -19.77
N ALA A 184 -17.08 -7.75 -21.04
CA ALA A 184 -15.90 -8.36 -21.67
C ALA A 184 -14.66 -7.44 -21.63
N THR A 185 -14.85 -6.13 -21.82
CA THR A 185 -13.76 -5.14 -21.73
C THR A 185 -13.17 -5.07 -20.33
N ASN A 186 -14.02 -5.09 -19.30
CA ASN A 186 -13.57 -5.03 -17.91
C ASN A 186 -12.89 -6.32 -17.47
N GLU A 187 -13.39 -7.48 -17.91
CA GLU A 187 -12.71 -8.76 -17.66
C GLU A 187 -11.32 -8.81 -18.33
N ALA A 188 -11.24 -8.45 -19.62
CA ALA A 188 -9.98 -8.43 -20.35
C ALA A 188 -8.96 -7.50 -19.68
N TRP A 189 -9.41 -6.35 -19.18
CA TRP A 189 -8.59 -5.44 -18.37
C TRP A 189 -8.11 -6.11 -17.07
N LEU A 190 -8.99 -6.78 -16.32
CA LEU A 190 -8.63 -7.46 -15.07
C LEU A 190 -7.56 -8.54 -15.28
N ARG A 191 -7.70 -9.34 -16.35
CA ARG A 191 -6.70 -10.35 -16.75
C ARG A 191 -5.36 -9.70 -17.11
N ALA A 192 -5.39 -8.57 -17.82
CA ALA A 192 -4.18 -7.79 -18.14
C ALA A 192 -3.50 -7.22 -16.90
N GLU A 193 -4.25 -6.75 -15.90
CA GLU A 193 -3.70 -6.27 -14.62
C GLU A 193 -3.02 -7.41 -13.84
N LEU A 194 -3.64 -8.58 -13.74
CA LEU A 194 -3.03 -9.73 -13.06
C LEU A 194 -1.70 -10.12 -13.73
N ASN A 195 -1.69 -10.20 -15.06
CA ASN A 195 -0.46 -10.49 -15.80
C ASN A 195 0.61 -9.41 -15.58
N LYS A 196 0.23 -8.12 -15.65
CA LYS A 196 1.15 -7.01 -15.38
C LYS A 196 1.74 -7.12 -13.98
N PHE A 197 0.93 -7.36 -12.97
CA PHE A 197 1.36 -7.41 -11.57
C PHE A 197 2.36 -8.54 -11.34
N LEU A 198 2.10 -9.72 -11.90
CA LEU A 198 2.97 -10.90 -11.75
C LEU A 198 4.23 -10.85 -12.64
N THR A 199 4.28 -10.00 -13.66
CA THR A 199 5.44 -9.89 -14.56
C THR A 199 6.31 -8.68 -14.27
N ILE A 200 5.74 -7.49 -14.10
CA ILE A 200 6.50 -6.24 -13.95
C ILE A 200 6.13 -5.44 -12.70
N GLY A 201 5.07 -5.81 -11.98
CA GLY A 201 4.57 -5.10 -10.81
C GLY A 201 3.50 -4.05 -11.13
N GLN A 202 3.14 -3.25 -10.13
CA GLN A 202 2.08 -2.24 -10.20
C GLN A 202 2.68 -0.83 -10.35
N GLY A 203 2.03 0.05 -11.12
CA GLY A 203 2.45 1.45 -11.27
C GLY A 203 2.20 2.33 -10.03
N GLU A 204 1.05 2.16 -9.40
CA GLU A 204 0.67 2.73 -8.09
C GLU A 204 1.14 1.84 -6.93
N PHE A 205 2.38 1.35 -7.00
CA PHE A 205 2.92 0.42 -6.00
C PHE A 205 2.84 0.97 -4.57
N HIS A 206 2.51 0.07 -3.64
CA HIS A 206 2.52 0.28 -2.19
C HIS A 206 1.90 1.60 -1.69
N SER A 207 0.85 2.10 -2.37
CA SER A 207 0.23 3.38 -2.03
C SER A 207 -0.50 3.33 -0.68
N SER A 208 -0.02 4.08 0.31
CA SER A 208 -0.74 4.25 1.58
C SER A 208 -2.11 4.90 1.44
N VAL A 209 -2.35 5.67 0.38
CA VAL A 209 -3.64 6.36 0.17
C VAL A 209 -4.62 5.49 -0.61
N TYR A 210 -4.15 4.78 -1.65
CA TYR A 210 -5.04 4.23 -2.67
C TYR A 210 -5.26 2.72 -2.63
N TYR A 211 -4.43 1.95 -1.91
CA TYR A 211 -4.61 0.49 -1.82
C TYR A 211 -5.99 0.09 -1.32
N GLY A 212 -6.51 0.74 -0.28
CA GLY A 212 -7.84 0.42 0.25
C GLY A 212 -8.99 0.62 -0.74
N TYR A 213 -8.86 1.59 -1.66
CA TYR A 213 -9.84 1.80 -2.72
C TYR A 213 -9.78 0.72 -3.81
N SER A 214 -8.56 0.39 -4.27
CA SER A 214 -8.37 -0.65 -5.29
C SER A 214 -8.81 -2.03 -4.79
N ILE A 215 -8.44 -2.36 -3.56
CA ILE A 215 -8.84 -3.59 -2.87
C ILE A 215 -10.37 -3.63 -2.72
N GLY A 216 -11.00 -2.53 -2.32
CA GLY A 216 -12.46 -2.46 -2.19
C GLY A 216 -13.22 -2.87 -3.46
N GLY A 217 -12.73 -2.45 -4.63
CA GLY A 217 -13.31 -2.86 -5.92
C GLY A 217 -13.12 -4.35 -6.22
N LEU A 218 -11.92 -4.90 -5.94
CA LEU A 218 -11.63 -6.32 -6.14
C LEU A 218 -12.43 -7.24 -5.21
N LEU A 219 -12.62 -6.83 -3.95
CA LEU A 219 -13.43 -7.59 -3.00
C LEU A 219 -14.88 -7.76 -3.48
N ASN A 220 -15.42 -6.81 -4.24
CA ASN A 220 -16.76 -6.95 -4.83
C ASN A 220 -16.82 -8.08 -5.86
N ILE A 221 -15.80 -8.23 -6.72
CA ILE A 221 -15.75 -9.36 -7.65
C ILE A 221 -15.62 -10.66 -6.87
N TYR A 222 -14.67 -10.72 -5.92
CA TYR A 222 -14.41 -11.92 -5.14
C TYR A 222 -15.67 -12.44 -4.42
N ASP A 223 -16.38 -11.56 -3.71
CA ASP A 223 -17.56 -11.97 -2.95
C ASP A 223 -18.77 -12.27 -3.87
N PHE A 224 -18.98 -11.47 -4.93
CA PHE A 224 -20.29 -11.38 -5.59
C PHE A 224 -20.34 -11.82 -7.06
N ALA A 225 -19.22 -12.04 -7.74
CA ALA A 225 -19.24 -12.58 -9.11
C ALA A 225 -19.97 -13.94 -9.13
N ARG A 226 -20.63 -14.26 -10.24
CA ARG A 226 -21.23 -15.58 -10.46
C ARG A 226 -20.23 -16.54 -11.07
N ASP A 227 -19.39 -16.03 -11.96
CA ASP A 227 -18.33 -16.79 -12.61
C ASP A 227 -17.21 -17.11 -11.60
N PRO A 228 -16.93 -18.40 -11.33
CA PRO A 228 -15.81 -18.82 -10.49
C PRO A 228 -14.45 -18.30 -11.00
N GLU A 229 -14.22 -18.21 -12.32
CA GLU A 229 -12.94 -17.73 -12.86
C GLU A 229 -12.69 -16.26 -12.51
N LEU A 230 -13.74 -15.42 -12.55
CA LEU A 230 -13.64 -14.02 -12.12
C LEU A 230 -13.30 -13.90 -10.63
N LYS A 231 -13.83 -14.79 -9.79
CA LYS A 231 -13.47 -14.83 -8.36
C LYS A 231 -12.01 -15.19 -8.17
N GLU A 232 -11.51 -16.16 -8.92
CA GLU A 232 -10.11 -16.57 -8.88
C GLU A 232 -9.19 -15.44 -9.36
N LEU A 233 -9.53 -14.75 -10.45
CA LEU A 233 -8.80 -13.57 -10.94
C LEU A 233 -8.73 -12.47 -9.87
N ALA A 234 -9.86 -12.16 -9.23
CA ALA A 234 -9.90 -11.19 -8.15
C ALA A 234 -9.05 -11.65 -6.95
N LYS A 235 -9.12 -12.94 -6.58
CA LYS A 235 -8.31 -13.53 -5.52
C LYS A 235 -6.81 -13.40 -5.82
N GLY A 236 -6.37 -13.69 -7.05
CA GLY A 236 -4.96 -13.57 -7.43
C GLY A 236 -4.43 -12.15 -7.29
N LEU A 237 -5.22 -11.15 -7.73
CA LEU A 237 -4.86 -9.74 -7.54
C LEU A 237 -4.85 -9.33 -6.06
N LEU A 238 -5.85 -9.76 -5.28
CA LEU A 238 -5.91 -9.50 -3.84
C LEU A 238 -4.70 -10.12 -3.11
N ASP A 239 -4.32 -11.34 -3.46
CA ASP A 239 -3.14 -12.02 -2.90
C ASP A 239 -1.85 -11.27 -3.27
N TRP A 240 -1.73 -10.75 -4.49
CA TRP A 240 -0.59 -9.92 -4.89
C TRP A 240 -0.52 -8.60 -4.10
N TYR A 241 -1.65 -7.89 -3.96
CA TYR A 241 -1.74 -6.69 -3.12
C TYR A 241 -1.34 -7.00 -1.67
N ALA A 242 -1.87 -8.09 -1.11
CA ALA A 242 -1.55 -8.54 0.24
C ALA A 242 -0.06 -8.89 0.39
N ALA A 243 0.57 -9.52 -0.61
CA ALA A 243 2.00 -9.83 -0.55
C ALA A 243 2.86 -8.56 -0.58
N ASN A 244 2.52 -7.62 -1.47
CA ASN A 244 3.20 -6.33 -1.55
C ASN A 244 3.05 -5.51 -0.25
N MET A 245 1.89 -5.59 0.39
CA MET A 245 1.63 -5.02 1.72
C MET A 245 2.47 -5.71 2.80
N ALA A 246 2.41 -7.03 2.91
CA ALA A 246 3.00 -7.81 3.99
C ALA A 246 4.52 -7.61 4.12
N ILE A 247 5.24 -7.66 2.99
CA ILE A 247 6.71 -7.58 2.97
C ILE A 247 7.24 -6.22 3.44
N ARG A 248 6.49 -5.13 3.24
CA ARG A 248 6.88 -3.74 3.59
C ARG A 248 6.20 -3.19 4.85
N LEU A 249 5.10 -3.79 5.32
CA LEU A 249 4.36 -3.30 6.48
C LEU A 249 5.26 -3.26 7.72
N SER A 250 5.36 -2.10 8.37
CA SER A 250 6.22 -1.84 9.51
C SER A 250 5.36 -1.51 10.73
N TRP A 251 4.96 -2.56 11.47
CA TRP A 251 4.15 -2.49 12.70
C TRP A 251 2.92 -1.57 12.59
N GLY A 252 2.19 -1.69 11.49
CA GLY A 252 0.99 -0.91 11.24
C GLY A 252 1.18 0.39 10.46
N THR A 253 2.40 0.70 10.03
CA THR A 253 2.71 1.83 9.14
C THR A 253 3.24 1.30 7.81
N ALA A 254 2.85 1.90 6.67
CA ALA A 254 3.45 1.55 5.38
C ALA A 254 4.95 1.90 5.38
N GLY A 255 5.81 0.89 5.28
CA GLY A 255 7.26 1.03 5.19
C GLY A 255 7.75 1.09 3.75
N GLY A 256 9.03 1.36 3.57
CA GLY A 256 9.64 1.37 2.24
C GLY A 256 9.18 2.53 1.36
N ALA A 257 9.34 2.33 0.05
CA ALA A 257 8.91 3.30 -0.95
C ALA A 257 7.41 3.19 -1.22
N GLU A 258 6.80 4.32 -1.58
CA GLU A 258 5.39 4.37 -1.95
C GLU A 258 5.20 5.21 -3.20
N SER A 259 4.24 4.80 -4.03
CA SER A 259 3.63 5.67 -5.03
C SER A 259 2.34 6.25 -4.45
N ARG A 260 2.15 7.57 -4.53
CA ARG A 260 0.92 8.26 -4.13
C ARG A 260 0.62 8.11 -2.63
N GLY A 261 1.52 8.60 -1.79
CA GLY A 261 1.34 8.58 -0.35
C GLY A 261 2.56 9.10 0.39
N PHE A 262 2.43 9.21 1.70
CA PHE A 262 3.55 9.23 2.65
C PHE A 262 2.96 8.89 4.00
N ASP A 263 2.89 7.60 4.31
CA ASP A 263 2.34 7.15 5.59
C ASP A 263 3.23 7.62 6.75
N ARG A 264 2.62 8.33 7.70
CA ARG A 264 3.24 8.79 8.96
C ARG A 264 2.49 8.32 10.20
N TYR A 265 1.50 7.45 10.03
CA TYR A 265 0.58 7.06 11.08
C TYR A 265 0.60 5.55 11.28
N THR A 266 0.21 5.11 12.47
CA THR A 266 0.02 3.70 12.79
C THR A 266 -1.46 3.36 12.62
N TRP A 267 -1.77 2.46 11.68
CA TRP A 267 -3.12 2.01 11.34
C TRP A 267 -4.09 3.13 10.91
N ASN A 268 -3.60 4.23 10.34
CA ASN A 268 -4.45 5.38 9.98
C ASN A 268 -4.24 5.91 8.55
N THR A 269 -4.04 5.00 7.60
CA THR A 269 -4.01 5.29 6.15
C THR A 269 -4.83 4.25 5.38
N GLY A 270 -5.10 4.48 4.09
CA GLY A 270 -5.88 3.56 3.27
C GLY A 270 -5.30 2.15 3.18
N LEU A 271 -3.96 2.03 3.08
CA LEU A 271 -3.28 0.74 3.12
C LEU A 271 -3.30 0.14 4.54
N SER A 272 -2.88 0.91 5.54
CA SER A 272 -2.73 0.37 6.90
C SER A 272 -4.09 0.02 7.53
N ALA A 273 -5.18 0.68 7.17
CA ALA A 273 -6.52 0.33 7.63
C ALA A 273 -6.97 -1.05 7.13
N VAL A 274 -6.69 -1.38 5.87
CA VAL A 274 -6.94 -2.71 5.32
C VAL A 274 -6.00 -3.75 5.94
N ALA A 275 -4.72 -3.40 6.10
CA ALA A 275 -3.75 -4.27 6.78
C ALA A 275 -4.18 -4.58 8.23
N TRP A 276 -4.72 -3.59 8.96
CA TRP A 276 -5.24 -3.78 10.31
C TRP A 276 -6.44 -4.73 10.32
N MET A 277 -7.35 -4.60 9.35
CA MET A 277 -8.47 -5.54 9.22
C MET A 277 -7.96 -6.99 9.06
N TRP A 278 -7.02 -7.20 8.14
CA TRP A 278 -6.51 -8.54 7.84
C TRP A 278 -5.60 -9.11 8.93
N TRP A 279 -4.76 -8.29 9.56
CA TRP A 279 -3.64 -8.77 10.37
C TRP A 279 -3.45 -8.06 11.71
N GLY A 280 -4.33 -7.15 12.11
CA GLY A 280 -4.30 -6.56 13.45
C GLY A 280 -4.47 -7.62 14.55
N GLU A 281 -4.20 -7.26 15.81
CA GLU A 281 -4.41 -8.14 16.97
C GLU A 281 -5.64 -7.71 17.79
N GLY A 282 -5.89 -6.41 17.95
CA GLY A 282 -6.97 -5.85 18.77
C GLY A 282 -7.88 -4.84 18.06
N THR A 283 -8.81 -4.24 18.82
CA THR A 283 -9.85 -3.31 18.34
C THR A 283 -9.48 -1.83 18.49
N GLU A 284 -8.43 -1.52 19.26
CA GLU A 284 -8.07 -0.18 19.72
C GLU A 284 -7.76 0.77 18.56
N ALA A 285 -7.19 0.25 17.47
CA ALA A 285 -6.90 1.06 16.30
C ALA A 285 -8.17 1.64 15.67
N ALA A 286 -9.32 0.97 15.77
CA ALA A 286 -10.58 1.48 15.24
C ALA A 286 -10.93 2.84 15.87
N GLU A 287 -10.72 3.01 17.18
CA GLU A 287 -11.04 4.24 17.91
C GLU A 287 -10.17 5.41 17.46
N LYS A 288 -8.87 5.16 17.24
CA LYS A 288 -7.87 6.18 16.85
C LYS A 288 -7.90 6.51 15.36
N MET A 289 -8.40 5.60 14.53
CA MET A 289 -8.48 5.77 13.09
C MET A 289 -9.43 6.93 12.73
N GLY A 290 -9.05 7.79 11.80
CA GLY A 290 -9.94 8.85 11.31
C GLY A 290 -11.06 8.26 10.44
N ASP A 291 -12.24 8.87 10.42
CA ASP A 291 -13.40 8.31 9.70
C ASP A 291 -13.16 8.15 8.19
N GLY A 292 -12.43 9.11 7.59
CA GLY A 292 -12.02 9.06 6.19
C GLY A 292 -11.08 7.90 5.86
N THR A 293 -10.38 7.37 6.87
CA THR A 293 -9.55 6.16 6.78
C THR A 293 -10.37 4.91 7.11
N ALA A 294 -11.18 4.95 8.17
CA ALA A 294 -12.01 3.83 8.62
C ALA A 294 -12.95 3.30 7.53
N ARG A 295 -13.47 4.18 6.67
CA ARG A 295 -14.29 3.74 5.52
C ARG A 295 -13.56 2.81 4.54
N LEU A 296 -12.22 2.86 4.49
CA LEU A 296 -11.41 2.04 3.58
C LEU A 296 -11.17 0.63 4.15
N ALA A 297 -11.28 0.46 5.46
CA ALA A 297 -11.33 -0.85 6.11
C ALA A 297 -12.67 -1.57 5.91
N LEU A 298 -13.76 -0.82 5.68
CA LEU A 298 -15.12 -1.34 5.66
C LEU A 298 -15.38 -2.43 4.59
N PRO A 299 -14.91 -2.32 3.33
CA PRO A 299 -15.02 -3.41 2.36
C PRO A 299 -14.37 -4.71 2.85
N ALA A 300 -13.16 -4.63 3.42
CA ALA A 300 -12.45 -5.78 3.94
C ALA A 300 -13.17 -6.37 5.18
N ALA A 301 -13.74 -5.52 6.04
CA ALA A 301 -14.52 -5.93 7.21
C ALA A 301 -15.79 -6.72 6.87
N LEU A 302 -16.34 -6.53 5.68
CA LEU A 302 -17.56 -7.16 5.18
C LEU A 302 -17.30 -8.21 4.10
N SER A 303 -16.05 -8.53 3.82
CA SER A 303 -15.67 -9.54 2.82
C SER A 303 -15.35 -10.88 3.46
N THR A 304 -15.56 -11.94 2.69
CA THR A 304 -15.16 -13.31 3.05
C THR A 304 -13.69 -13.59 2.74
N TYR A 305 -13.03 -12.75 1.95
CA TYR A 305 -11.62 -12.92 1.61
C TYR A 305 -10.72 -12.79 2.86
N ARG A 306 -9.74 -13.69 2.95
CA ARG A 306 -8.64 -13.63 3.92
C ARG A 306 -7.33 -13.85 3.15
N PRO A 307 -6.31 -12.99 3.34
CA PRO A 307 -4.99 -13.27 2.79
C PRO A 307 -4.44 -14.62 3.28
N PRO A 308 -3.64 -15.33 2.46
CA PRO A 308 -2.91 -16.52 2.86
C PRO A 308 -2.14 -16.33 4.17
N GLU A 309 -2.04 -17.39 4.97
CA GLU A 309 -1.40 -17.36 6.29
C GLU A 309 0.09 -16.95 6.22
N HIS A 310 0.81 -17.35 5.18
CA HIS A 310 2.18 -16.91 4.89
C HIS A 310 2.30 -15.39 4.85
N LEU A 311 1.33 -14.70 4.24
CA LEU A 311 1.32 -13.24 4.15
C LEU A 311 1.02 -12.61 5.50
N ARG A 312 0.16 -13.22 6.32
CA ARG A 312 -0.10 -12.77 7.70
C ARG A 312 1.16 -12.90 8.56
N ALA A 313 1.85 -14.04 8.51
CA ALA A 313 3.09 -14.27 9.25
C ALA A 313 4.16 -13.24 8.87
N LEU A 314 4.34 -13.00 7.57
CA LEU A 314 5.25 -11.98 7.06
C LEU A 314 4.85 -10.56 7.47
N ALA A 315 3.57 -10.20 7.37
CA ALA A 315 3.06 -8.89 7.76
C ALA A 315 3.28 -8.60 9.25
N ARG A 316 3.00 -9.59 10.11
CA ARG A 316 3.22 -9.54 11.57
C ARG A 316 4.69 -9.72 11.99
N LYS A 317 5.59 -9.90 11.02
CA LYS A 317 7.02 -10.10 11.25
C LYS A 317 7.31 -11.31 12.13
N GLN A 318 6.57 -12.39 11.91
CA GLN A 318 6.77 -13.71 12.55
C GLN A 318 7.78 -14.58 11.79
N VAL A 319 8.63 -13.94 11.00
CA VAL A 319 9.77 -14.52 10.27
C VAL A 319 11.07 -13.99 10.88
N PRO A 320 12.22 -14.67 10.70
CA PRO A 320 13.49 -14.16 11.20
C PRO A 320 13.83 -12.76 10.69
N LEU A 321 14.27 -11.90 11.62
CA LEU A 321 14.77 -10.56 11.36
C LEU A 321 16.27 -10.51 11.71
N PRO A 322 17.04 -9.59 11.09
CA PRO A 322 16.63 -8.66 10.06
C PRO A 322 16.58 -9.28 8.65
N PHE A 323 15.93 -8.61 7.70
CA PHE A 323 16.03 -8.95 6.27
C PHE A 323 16.08 -7.71 5.37
N GLN A 324 16.51 -7.92 4.12
CA GLN A 324 16.48 -6.91 3.07
C GLN A 324 15.52 -7.32 1.96
N LEU A 325 14.89 -6.33 1.35
CA LEU A 325 14.12 -6.43 0.12
C LEU A 325 14.78 -5.56 -0.95
N ARG A 326 14.91 -6.15 -2.13
CA ARG A 326 15.21 -5.47 -3.38
C ARG A 326 13.97 -5.54 -4.26
N ALA A 327 13.51 -4.42 -4.78
CA ALA A 327 12.32 -4.39 -5.60
C ALA A 327 12.48 -3.43 -6.78
N SER A 328 11.79 -3.73 -7.86
CA SER A 328 11.68 -2.84 -9.00
C SER A 328 10.22 -2.65 -9.41
N HIS A 329 9.91 -1.43 -9.85
CA HIS A 329 8.56 -1.04 -10.23
C HIS A 329 8.54 -0.49 -11.66
N PRO A 330 7.42 -0.64 -12.39
CA PRO A 330 7.26 -0.03 -13.69
C PRO A 330 6.97 1.47 -13.53
N ILE A 331 7.06 2.23 -14.62
CA ILE A 331 6.42 3.55 -14.65
C ILE A 331 4.89 3.37 -14.62
N TYR A 332 4.18 4.36 -14.06
CA TYR A 332 2.79 4.21 -13.65
C TYR A 332 1.83 3.57 -14.68
N TYR A 333 1.79 4.08 -15.91
CA TYR A 333 0.85 3.61 -16.95
C TYR A 333 1.40 2.48 -17.82
N SER A 334 2.54 1.88 -17.49
CA SER A 334 3.15 0.89 -18.37
C SER A 334 2.60 -0.52 -18.19
N TYR A 335 2.50 -1.24 -19.31
CA TYR A 335 2.26 -2.69 -19.38
C TYR A 335 3.47 -3.47 -19.94
N SER A 336 4.56 -2.78 -20.29
CA SER A 336 5.72 -3.40 -20.97
C SER A 336 7.07 -2.94 -20.44
N GLN A 337 7.13 -1.81 -19.74
CA GLN A 337 8.35 -1.23 -19.19
C GLN A 337 8.46 -1.51 -17.69
N GLY A 338 8.87 -2.73 -17.34
CA GLY A 338 9.30 -3.06 -15.98
C GLY A 338 10.68 -2.50 -15.64
N ASN A 339 11.10 -2.64 -14.37
CA ASN A 339 12.45 -2.27 -13.90
C ASN A 339 12.83 -0.81 -14.19
N ARG A 340 12.04 0.14 -13.65
CA ARG A 340 12.22 1.59 -13.88
C ARG A 340 12.46 2.40 -12.62
N LEU A 341 11.88 1.98 -11.51
CA LEU A 341 12.09 2.56 -10.19
C LEU A 341 12.65 1.45 -9.30
N TRP A 342 13.68 1.74 -8.51
CA TRP A 342 14.40 0.72 -7.75
C TRP A 342 14.37 1.01 -6.26
N GLU A 343 13.85 0.06 -5.51
CA GLU A 343 13.68 0.17 -4.08
C GLU A 343 14.64 -0.75 -3.34
N LYS A 344 15.31 -0.21 -2.33
CA LYS A 344 15.90 -1.00 -1.25
C LYS A 344 15.06 -0.80 0.00
N PHE A 345 14.85 -1.87 0.74
CA PHE A 345 14.18 -1.85 2.04
C PHE A 345 14.93 -2.78 2.99
N TYR A 346 15.14 -2.32 4.22
CA TYR A 346 15.77 -3.07 5.29
C TYR A 346 14.89 -3.01 6.51
N ILE A 347 14.69 -4.14 7.19
CA ILE A 347 13.88 -4.19 8.40
C ILE A 347 14.55 -5.03 9.47
N THR A 348 14.47 -4.52 10.69
CA THR A 348 14.88 -5.13 11.94
C THR A 348 13.67 -5.24 12.87
N GLU A 349 13.90 -5.65 14.12
CA GLU A 349 12.89 -5.74 15.18
C GLU A 349 12.39 -4.37 15.66
N ASP A 350 13.20 -3.32 15.48
CA ASP A 350 12.97 -1.98 16.04
C ASP A 350 12.77 -0.89 14.98
N TYR A 351 13.24 -1.09 13.75
CA TYR A 351 13.01 -0.14 12.66
C TYR A 351 13.00 -0.78 11.26
N SER A 352 12.40 -0.06 10.31
CA SER A 352 12.56 -0.31 8.88
C SER A 352 13.02 0.96 8.16
N LEU A 353 13.83 0.79 7.12
CA LEU A 353 14.37 1.88 6.31
C LEU A 353 14.29 1.51 4.83
N GLY A 354 13.68 2.36 4.02
CA GLY A 354 13.68 2.20 2.57
C GLY A 354 14.05 3.45 1.80
N THR A 355 14.64 3.24 0.64
CA THR A 355 14.96 4.26 -0.36
C THR A 355 14.44 3.88 -1.74
N LEU A 356 14.08 4.87 -2.54
CA LEU A 356 13.67 4.70 -3.94
C LEU A 356 14.60 5.50 -4.85
N LEU A 357 15.12 4.83 -5.88
CA LEU A 357 15.86 5.46 -6.97
C LEU A 357 14.92 5.67 -8.15
N GLU A 358 14.85 6.91 -8.61
CA GLU A 358 14.11 7.29 -9.81
C GLU A 358 15.09 7.87 -10.85
N PRO A 359 15.11 7.37 -12.10
CA PRO A 359 16.12 7.74 -13.08
C PRO A 359 15.91 9.11 -13.72
N THR A 360 14.93 9.89 -13.26
CA THR A 360 14.55 11.16 -13.89
C THR A 360 14.46 12.30 -12.90
N ARG A 361 14.98 13.46 -13.30
CA ARG A 361 14.67 14.74 -12.67
C ARG A 361 13.29 15.19 -13.14
N SER A 362 12.35 15.38 -12.22
CA SER A 362 11.01 15.87 -12.54
C SER A 362 10.72 17.16 -11.80
N TYR A 363 10.26 18.15 -12.55
CA TYR A 363 9.91 19.47 -12.03
C TYR A 363 8.40 19.61 -11.79
N GLN A 364 7.65 18.50 -11.85
CA GLN A 364 6.22 18.51 -11.65
C GLN A 364 5.89 18.43 -10.16
N VAL A 365 5.43 19.53 -9.56
CA VAL A 365 5.01 19.59 -8.14
C VAL A 365 3.51 19.42 -7.91
N GLU A 366 2.71 19.64 -8.96
CA GLU A 366 1.25 19.55 -8.93
C GLU A 366 0.73 18.53 -9.96
N GLY A 367 -0.44 17.97 -9.69
CA GLY A 367 -1.09 17.04 -10.60
C GLY A 367 -0.47 15.64 -10.67
N THR A 368 -0.77 14.97 -11.79
CA THR A 368 -0.68 13.53 -12.07
C THR A 368 0.59 12.81 -11.61
N ILE A 369 0.44 12.00 -10.55
CA ILE A 369 1.25 10.82 -10.15
C ILE A 369 2.75 11.04 -9.86
N ASN A 370 3.50 11.59 -10.80
CA ASN A 370 4.96 11.67 -10.80
C ASN A 370 5.54 12.53 -9.66
N ALA A 371 4.69 13.32 -9.01
CA ALA A 371 5.06 14.19 -7.90
C ALA A 371 5.00 13.52 -6.52
N GLN A 372 4.63 12.24 -6.43
CA GLN A 372 4.14 11.64 -5.18
C GLN A 372 4.86 10.34 -4.82
N TYR A 373 6.14 10.21 -5.15
CA TYR A 373 6.96 9.07 -4.73
C TYR A 373 7.68 9.37 -3.43
N VAL A 374 7.59 8.43 -2.48
CA VAL A 374 8.37 8.47 -1.23
C VAL A 374 9.74 7.86 -1.48
N THR A 375 10.78 8.69 -1.46
CA THR A 375 12.15 8.26 -1.81
C THR A 375 13.04 7.90 -0.63
N TYR A 376 12.66 8.29 0.59
CA TYR A 376 13.31 7.87 1.83
C TYR A 376 12.24 7.76 2.90
N LYS A 377 12.24 6.64 3.63
CA LYS A 377 11.41 6.50 4.83
C LYS A 377 12.07 5.59 5.84
N LEU A 378 12.27 6.12 7.04
CA LEU A 378 12.58 5.37 8.25
C LEU A 378 11.32 5.29 9.11
N VAL A 379 10.84 4.08 9.38
CA VAL A 379 9.79 3.80 10.36
C VAL A 379 10.44 3.19 11.59
N VAL A 380 10.27 3.83 12.75
CA VAL A 380 10.75 3.32 14.03
C VAL A 380 9.56 2.75 14.79
N ARG A 381 9.70 1.51 15.23
CA ARG A 381 8.69 0.81 16.02
C ARG A 381 8.49 1.52 17.33
N ASP A 382 7.25 1.87 17.60
CA ASP A 382 6.81 2.16 18.96
C ASP A 382 6.63 0.82 19.70
N PRO A 383 7.34 0.58 20.82
CA PRO A 383 7.19 -0.64 21.62
C PRO A 383 5.76 -0.88 22.12
N GLU A 384 4.99 0.18 22.34
CA GLU A 384 3.58 0.11 22.75
C GLU A 384 2.64 -0.12 21.57
N GLY A 385 3.14 0.00 20.33
CA GLY A 385 2.37 -0.17 19.11
C GLY A 385 1.30 0.92 18.87
N ILE A 386 1.44 2.08 19.51
CA ILE A 386 0.46 3.17 19.48
C ILE A 386 0.74 4.13 18.33
N ASN A 387 1.98 4.61 18.21
CA ASN A 387 2.34 5.68 17.28
C ASN A 387 3.82 5.60 16.87
N ASN A 388 4.10 4.78 15.86
CA ASN A 388 5.42 4.64 15.27
C ASN A 388 6.02 6.00 14.88
N ALA A 389 7.33 6.17 15.04
CA ALA A 389 7.99 7.36 14.53
C ALA A 389 8.24 7.20 13.03
N VAL A 390 8.04 8.27 12.25
CA VAL A 390 8.41 8.28 10.83
C VAL A 390 9.33 9.45 10.53
N VAL A 391 10.50 9.13 10.00
CA VAL A 391 11.54 10.08 9.60
C VAL A 391 11.68 10.09 8.08
N GLY A 392 11.73 11.29 7.51
CA GLY A 392 11.98 11.52 6.07
C GLY A 392 13.30 12.25 5.84
N LEU A 393 13.90 12.03 4.67
CA LEU A 393 15.11 12.73 4.23
C LEU A 393 14.98 13.05 2.73
N GLY A 394 15.28 14.28 2.35
CA GLY A 394 15.29 14.68 0.94
C GLY A 394 15.28 16.19 0.74
N GLY A 395 15.29 16.62 -0.52
CA GLY A 395 15.01 18.01 -0.86
C GLY A 395 13.56 18.40 -0.55
N THR A 396 13.26 19.70 -0.65
CA THR A 396 11.96 20.24 -0.23
C THR A 396 11.08 20.75 -1.37
N TYR A 397 11.35 20.33 -2.61
CA TYR A 397 10.60 20.83 -3.78
C TYR A 397 9.12 20.44 -3.73
N HIS A 398 8.81 19.25 -3.20
CA HIS A 398 7.43 18.74 -3.03
C HIS A 398 6.81 19.12 -1.68
N GLY A 399 7.51 19.94 -0.90
CA GLY A 399 7.04 20.44 0.37
C GLY A 399 8.07 20.30 1.49
N PRO A 400 7.87 21.03 2.60
CA PRO A 400 8.84 21.10 3.70
C PRO A 400 9.00 19.78 4.46
N GLN A 401 8.09 18.81 4.29
CA GLN A 401 8.14 17.51 4.97
C GLN A 401 9.11 16.50 4.34
N ALA A 402 9.80 16.85 3.24
CA ALA A 402 10.64 15.92 2.48
C ALA A 402 9.88 14.62 2.13
N THR A 403 8.62 14.78 1.69
CA THR A 403 7.69 13.67 1.42
C THR A 403 7.69 13.22 -0.04
N GLY A 404 8.44 13.90 -0.89
CA GLY A 404 8.50 13.64 -2.31
C GLY A 404 9.89 13.94 -2.84
N ARG A 405 10.23 13.30 -3.95
CA ARG A 405 11.50 13.51 -4.64
C ARG A 405 11.74 14.96 -5.03
N SER A 406 12.89 15.55 -4.73
CA SER A 406 13.31 16.80 -5.39
C SER A 406 14.19 16.52 -6.60
N PRO A 407 14.16 17.36 -7.65
CA PRO A 407 15.15 17.29 -8.72
C PRO A 407 16.58 17.28 -8.17
N GLY A 408 17.33 16.23 -8.52
CA GLY A 408 18.71 16.06 -8.07
C GLY A 408 18.86 15.31 -6.75
N ASP A 409 17.78 14.88 -6.10
CA ASP A 409 17.89 13.93 -4.99
C ASP A 409 18.51 12.63 -5.51
N GLN A 410 19.59 12.17 -4.87
CA GLN A 410 20.22 10.89 -5.16
C GLN A 410 20.55 10.15 -3.86
N TYR A 411 20.35 8.83 -3.87
CA TYR A 411 20.49 7.99 -2.67
C TYR A 411 21.34 6.76 -2.96
N VAL A 412 22.09 6.30 -1.95
CA VAL A 412 22.65 4.94 -1.89
C VAL A 412 22.41 4.39 -0.50
N GLN A 413 21.69 3.27 -0.41
CA GLN A 413 21.40 2.57 0.84
C GLN A 413 22.15 1.25 0.93
N GLN A 414 22.64 0.94 2.13
CA GLN A 414 23.03 -0.41 2.54
C GLN A 414 22.59 -0.63 4.00
N LYS A 415 21.68 -1.58 4.23
CA LYS A 415 21.04 -1.80 5.54
C LYS A 415 20.47 -0.49 6.13
N GLY A 416 20.88 -0.14 7.35
CA GLY A 416 20.49 1.08 8.07
C GLY A 416 21.25 2.36 7.66
N ALA A 417 22.24 2.24 6.78
CA ALA A 417 23.07 3.37 6.36
C ALA A 417 22.67 3.89 4.97
N VAL A 418 22.59 5.21 4.83
CA VAL A 418 22.24 5.91 3.59
C VAL A 418 23.18 7.09 3.36
N ILE A 419 23.74 7.19 2.16
CA ILE A 419 24.28 8.44 1.63
C ILE A 419 23.18 9.09 0.78
N PHE A 420 22.89 10.34 1.06
CA PHE A 420 22.01 11.19 0.26
C PHE A 420 22.77 12.42 -0.21
N GLN A 421 22.58 12.81 -1.47
CA GLN A 421 23.19 13.99 -2.06
C GLN A 421 22.15 14.77 -2.86
N LEU A 422 22.23 16.10 -2.78
CA LEU A 422 21.46 17.04 -3.58
C LEU A 422 22.41 18.13 -4.07
N ILE A 423 22.70 18.11 -5.38
CA ILE A 423 23.50 19.14 -6.06
C ILE A 423 22.66 19.76 -7.17
N LEU A 424 22.29 21.02 -6.98
CA LEU A 424 21.44 21.75 -7.89
C LEU A 424 22.22 22.29 -9.09
N SER A 425 21.72 22.00 -10.28
CA SER A 425 22.11 22.65 -11.53
C SER A 425 21.44 24.02 -11.66
N ASP A 426 21.92 24.83 -12.61
CA ASP A 426 21.26 26.10 -12.94
C ASP A 426 19.82 25.90 -13.40
N ARG A 427 19.53 24.78 -14.08
CA ARG A 427 18.17 24.42 -14.48
C ARG A 427 17.27 24.17 -13.27
N ASP A 428 17.76 23.49 -12.24
CA ASP A 428 16.98 23.24 -11.03
C ASP A 428 16.65 24.56 -10.31
N LEU A 429 17.63 25.46 -10.21
CA LEU A 429 17.45 26.78 -9.60
C LEU A 429 16.44 27.63 -10.38
N GLN A 430 16.53 27.62 -11.72
CA GLN A 430 15.55 28.31 -12.59
C GLN A 430 14.14 27.73 -12.46
N ALA A 431 14.01 26.42 -12.21
CA ALA A 431 12.74 25.75 -11.94
C ALA A 431 12.21 25.97 -10.50
N GLY A 432 12.91 26.77 -9.69
CA GLY A 432 12.51 27.11 -8.33
C GLY A 432 12.76 26.01 -7.30
N VAL A 433 13.66 25.05 -7.59
CA VAL A 433 14.04 24.02 -6.62
C VAL A 433 14.76 24.66 -5.43
N PRO A 434 14.25 24.51 -4.19
CA PRO A 434 14.89 25.11 -3.03
C PRO A 434 16.31 24.56 -2.81
N ALA A 435 17.26 25.45 -2.55
CA ALA A 435 18.64 25.13 -2.20
C ALA A 435 18.78 24.67 -0.74
N GLN A 436 18.06 23.60 -0.39
CA GLN A 436 18.06 23.01 0.94
C GLN A 436 17.55 21.56 0.92
N SER A 437 17.99 20.79 1.91
CA SER A 437 17.48 19.45 2.20
C SER A 437 17.16 19.32 3.68
N HIS A 438 16.16 18.49 3.99
CA HIS A 438 15.63 18.32 5.33
C HIS A 438 15.74 16.86 5.79
N LEU A 439 16.24 16.65 7.00
CA LEU A 439 15.96 15.45 7.79
C LEU A 439 14.78 15.75 8.71
N VAL A 440 13.60 15.22 8.40
CA VAL A 440 12.32 15.52 9.05
C VAL A 440 11.93 14.42 10.02
N LEU A 441 11.72 14.76 11.29
CA LEU A 441 11.38 13.81 12.35
C LEU A 441 10.34 14.39 13.34
N PRO A 442 9.66 13.55 14.14
CA PRO A 442 8.72 14.04 15.14
C PRO A 442 9.38 14.94 16.18
N LYS A 443 8.71 16.03 16.54
CA LYS A 443 9.19 17.04 17.50
C LYS A 443 9.35 16.47 18.92
N ARG A 444 8.59 15.43 19.27
CA ARG A 444 8.63 14.79 20.59
C ARG A 444 10.00 14.21 20.99
N TYR A 445 10.90 13.99 20.03
CA TYR A 445 12.27 13.51 20.32
C TYR A 445 13.29 14.61 20.57
N GLY A 446 12.86 15.89 20.55
CA GLY A 446 13.69 17.02 20.96
C GLY A 446 14.93 17.25 20.10
N GLU A 447 15.92 17.89 20.70
CA GLU A 447 17.19 18.24 20.04
C GLU A 447 18.17 17.06 20.03
N PRO A 448 18.99 16.92 18.96
CA PRO A 448 20.02 15.88 18.93
C PRO A 448 21.14 16.15 19.93
N LYS A 449 21.75 15.08 20.43
CA LYS A 449 23.07 15.16 21.03
C LYS A 449 24.11 15.30 19.91
N LYS A 450 25.11 16.17 20.12
CA LYS A 450 26.22 16.33 19.18
C LYS A 450 27.43 15.49 19.61
N TYR A 451 28.04 14.80 18.67
CA TYR A 451 29.33 14.14 18.85
C TYR A 451 30.19 14.32 17.60
N LYS A 452 31.29 15.08 17.71
CA LYS A 452 32.06 15.54 16.54
C LYS A 452 31.11 16.19 15.51
N ASN A 453 31.06 15.65 14.30
CA ASN A 453 30.19 16.11 13.21
C ASN A 453 28.85 15.35 13.13
N TRP A 454 28.54 14.49 14.09
CA TRP A 454 27.30 13.71 14.14
C TRP A 454 26.25 14.39 15.03
N TYR A 455 25.01 14.37 14.53
CA TYR A 455 23.79 14.65 15.28
C TYR A 455 23.12 13.32 15.59
N ILE A 456 22.85 13.08 16.87
CA ILE A 456 22.40 11.79 17.37
C ILE A 456 21.06 11.97 18.09
N TRP A 457 20.04 11.25 17.62
CA TRP A 457 18.78 11.10 18.34
C TRP A 457 18.65 9.69 18.90
N ARG A 458 18.08 9.59 20.10
CA ARG A 458 17.46 8.35 20.56
C ARG A 458 15.98 8.41 20.21
N ILE A 459 15.52 7.47 19.40
CA ILE A 459 14.13 7.37 18.96
C ILE A 459 13.67 5.97 19.35
N GLU A 460 12.84 5.87 20.38
CA GLU A 460 12.44 4.58 20.96
C GLU A 460 13.66 3.67 21.23
N ASN A 461 13.73 2.52 20.56
CA ASN A 461 14.79 1.52 20.69
C ASN A 461 15.91 1.66 19.63
N ILE A 462 16.07 2.81 19.00
CA ILE A 462 17.15 3.05 18.03
C ILE A 462 17.99 4.30 18.34
N TRP A 463 19.18 4.31 17.75
CA TRP A 463 20.01 5.48 17.53
C TRP A 463 19.89 5.91 16.07
N LEU A 464 19.45 7.15 15.83
CA LEU A 464 19.55 7.78 14.51
C LEU A 464 20.74 8.74 14.53
N CYS A 465 21.78 8.39 13.77
CA CYS A 465 22.97 9.22 13.58
C CYS A 465 22.89 9.91 12.22
N ALA A 466 23.05 11.23 12.18
CA ALA A 466 23.08 12.00 10.95
C ALA A 466 24.29 12.94 10.89
N ARG A 467 24.99 12.95 9.76
CA ARG A 467 26.07 13.89 9.46
C ARG A 467 25.74 14.65 8.17
N PRO A 468 25.47 15.97 8.23
CA PRO A 468 25.24 16.80 7.06
C PRO A 468 26.53 17.43 6.50
N TRP A 469 26.52 17.72 5.21
CA TRP A 469 27.45 18.61 4.51
C TRP A 469 26.65 19.77 3.91
N SER A 470 26.89 20.98 4.41
CA SER A 470 26.29 22.22 3.89
C SER A 470 26.99 23.44 4.48
N GLY A 471 26.68 24.63 3.95
CA GLY A 471 27.20 25.89 4.48
C GLY A 471 26.53 26.31 5.81
N GLU A 472 25.26 25.92 6.00
CA GLU A 472 24.50 26.16 7.23
C GLU A 472 23.69 24.91 7.59
N VAL A 473 23.66 24.57 8.88
CA VAL A 473 22.84 23.49 9.44
C VAL A 473 22.12 24.01 10.68
N SER A 474 20.81 23.82 10.77
CA SER A 474 20.03 24.18 11.97
C SER A 474 18.78 23.33 12.15
N LEU A 475 18.41 23.08 13.41
CA LEU A 475 17.15 22.43 13.76
C LEU A 475 16.05 23.49 13.85
N GLN A 476 14.93 23.26 13.15
CA GLN A 476 13.83 24.22 13.08
C GLN A 476 12.46 23.52 13.17
N PRO A 477 11.44 24.15 13.78
CA PRO A 477 10.05 23.73 13.63
C PRO A 477 9.66 23.73 12.15
N LEU A 478 8.91 22.72 11.69
CA LEU A 478 8.71 22.55 10.26
C LEU A 478 7.79 23.60 9.62
N SER A 479 6.58 23.76 10.17
CA SER A 479 5.65 24.83 9.76
C SER A 479 4.48 24.93 10.73
N ARG A 480 3.66 25.99 10.61
CA ARG A 480 2.38 26.11 11.34
C ARG A 480 1.41 24.97 11.03
N LYS A 481 1.50 24.36 9.84
CA LYS A 481 0.65 23.23 9.42
C LYS A 481 1.12 21.91 10.01
N TYR A 482 2.43 21.75 10.22
CA TYR A 482 3.06 20.49 10.65
C TYR A 482 3.73 20.64 12.01
N LYS A 483 2.95 21.04 13.03
CA LYS A 483 3.46 21.41 14.36
C LYS A 483 4.12 20.25 15.13
N GLU A 484 3.70 19.02 14.82
CA GLU A 484 4.22 17.78 15.42
C GLU A 484 5.59 17.37 14.86
N TYR A 485 6.10 18.07 13.84
CA TYR A 485 7.36 17.74 13.17
C TYR A 485 8.35 18.91 13.26
N GLN A 486 9.62 18.53 13.22
CA GLN A 486 10.77 19.42 13.09
C GLN A 486 11.69 18.90 11.99
N ALA A 487 12.57 19.76 11.48
CA ALA A 487 13.56 19.39 10.50
C ALA A 487 14.95 19.87 10.91
N MET A 488 15.96 19.00 10.78
CA MET A 488 17.33 19.46 10.64
C MET A 488 17.50 19.91 9.18
N VAL A 489 17.74 21.20 8.99
CA VAL A 489 17.80 21.86 7.69
C VAL A 489 19.25 22.07 7.30
N ALA A 490 19.66 21.53 6.16
CA ALA A 490 20.94 21.83 5.52
C ALA A 490 20.69 22.79 4.35
N LYS A 491 21.29 23.98 4.36
CA LYS A 491 21.13 24.98 3.30
C LYS A 491 22.34 25.05 2.38
N GLY A 492 22.08 25.16 1.08
CA GLY A 492 23.08 25.34 0.05
C GLY A 492 22.66 24.71 -1.28
N LYS A 493 23.29 25.16 -2.37
CA LYS A 493 23.12 24.55 -3.71
C LYS A 493 23.65 23.12 -3.77
N LYS A 494 24.52 22.77 -2.81
CA LYS A 494 25.18 21.48 -2.68
C LYS A 494 25.05 21.03 -1.24
N THR A 495 24.26 20.00 -1.01
CA THR A 495 24.05 19.41 0.30
C THR A 495 24.21 17.90 0.23
N ALA A 496 24.69 17.30 1.32
CA ALA A 496 24.71 15.85 1.46
C ALA A 496 24.46 15.43 2.90
N TRP A 497 24.07 14.18 3.07
CA TRP A 497 23.82 13.57 4.36
C TRP A 497 24.34 12.14 4.36
N VAL A 498 24.93 11.76 5.47
CA VAL A 498 25.05 10.36 5.86
C VAL A 498 24.09 10.15 7.02
N THR A 499 23.15 9.21 6.88
CA THR A 499 22.36 8.70 8.01
C THR A 499 22.74 7.26 8.29
N ASP A 500 22.91 6.91 9.56
CA ASP A 500 23.15 5.53 9.99
C ASP A 500 22.28 5.21 11.21
N VAL A 501 21.65 4.04 11.20
CA VAL A 501 20.65 3.62 12.18
C VAL A 501 21.10 2.33 12.85
N ALA A 502 21.26 2.39 14.17
CA ALA A 502 21.60 1.23 14.99
C ALA A 502 20.51 0.95 16.01
N ARG A 503 20.27 -0.32 16.32
CA ARG A 503 19.39 -0.68 17.44
C ARG A 503 20.10 -0.43 18.75
N VAL A 504 19.36 -0.02 19.76
CA VAL A 504 19.84 0.05 21.14
C VAL A 504 20.25 -1.35 21.63
N ALA A 505 19.58 -2.41 21.17
CA ALA A 505 19.95 -3.77 21.48
C ALA A 505 21.36 -4.16 21.01
N ASP A 506 21.85 -3.54 19.93
CA ASP A 506 23.20 -3.77 19.39
C ASP A 506 24.24 -2.83 20.03
N ILE A 507 23.82 -1.61 20.37
CA ILE A 507 24.65 -0.56 20.95
C ILE A 507 23.90 0.03 22.15
N GLY A 508 24.17 -0.48 23.35
CA GLY A 508 23.32 -0.25 24.54
C GLY A 508 23.16 1.22 24.96
N ASP A 509 24.25 1.97 24.93
CA ASP A 509 24.29 3.35 25.43
C ASP A 509 25.03 4.31 24.49
N VAL A 510 24.92 5.60 24.82
CA VAL A 510 25.49 6.68 24.00
C VAL A 510 27.02 6.67 23.98
N GLU A 511 27.68 6.16 25.02
CA GLU A 511 29.15 6.10 25.06
C GLU A 511 29.67 4.98 24.17
N SER A 512 29.02 3.81 24.21
CA SER A 512 29.24 2.71 23.28
C SER A 512 28.98 3.13 21.84
N LEU A 513 27.95 3.96 21.60
CA LEU A 513 27.67 4.54 20.28
C LEU A 513 28.79 5.48 19.81
N LYS A 514 29.30 6.35 20.69
CA LYS A 514 30.43 7.23 20.35
C LYS A 514 31.67 6.42 19.98
N GLN A 515 31.98 5.36 20.74
CA GLN A 515 33.07 4.44 20.44
C GLN A 515 32.86 3.70 19.10
N ALA A 516 31.62 3.34 18.77
CA ALA A 516 31.29 2.75 17.47
C ALA A 516 31.45 3.77 16.33
N LEU A 517 30.98 5.01 16.52
CA LEU A 517 31.16 6.11 15.56
C LEU A 517 32.63 6.44 15.33
N ASP A 518 33.50 6.30 16.33
CA ASP A 518 34.95 6.48 16.19
C ASP A 518 35.61 5.43 15.28
N LYS A 519 34.96 4.28 15.07
CA LYS A 519 35.40 3.23 14.14
C LYS A 519 34.82 3.43 12.74
N THR A 520 33.83 4.30 12.58
CA THR A 520 33.34 4.70 11.25
C THR A 520 34.35 5.60 10.56
N LEU A 521 34.35 5.59 9.24
CA LEU A 521 35.25 6.40 8.42
C LEU A 521 34.44 7.16 7.39
N VAL A 522 34.70 8.46 7.27
CA VAL A 522 34.15 9.27 6.19
C VAL A 522 35.31 9.83 5.38
N ASP A 523 35.23 9.65 4.07
CA ASP A 523 36.11 10.28 3.10
C ASP A 523 35.27 11.18 2.20
N ASP A 524 35.46 12.48 2.39
CA ASP A 524 34.83 13.58 1.67
C ASP A 524 35.87 14.45 0.93
N SER A 525 37.09 13.94 0.72
CA SER A 525 38.19 14.65 0.06
C SER A 525 37.85 15.08 -1.37
N GLU A 526 37.01 14.30 -2.07
CA GLU A 526 36.52 14.59 -3.43
C GLU A 526 35.07 15.09 -3.45
N TRP A 527 34.51 15.43 -2.29
CA TRP A 527 33.17 15.99 -2.21
C TRP A 527 33.09 17.28 -3.02
N GLU A 528 34.04 18.21 -2.82
CA GLU A 528 33.96 19.52 -3.46
C GLU A 528 34.16 19.48 -4.98
N SER A 529 35.09 18.67 -5.47
CA SER A 529 35.44 18.58 -6.88
C SER A 529 34.54 17.65 -7.70
N GLN A 530 34.11 16.52 -7.12
CA GLN A 530 33.42 15.46 -7.88
C GLN A 530 32.05 15.08 -7.30
N GLY A 531 31.65 15.62 -6.15
CA GLY A 531 30.44 15.17 -5.46
C GLY A 531 30.58 13.73 -4.95
N ARG A 532 31.79 13.30 -4.61
CA ARG A 532 32.07 11.95 -4.13
C ARG A 532 32.12 11.89 -2.60
N LEU A 533 31.41 10.91 -2.03
CA LEU A 533 31.45 10.59 -0.60
C LEU A 533 31.65 9.09 -0.40
N SER A 534 32.48 8.72 0.57
CA SER A 534 32.66 7.35 1.04
C SER A 534 32.41 7.28 2.54
N TYR A 535 31.69 6.26 2.98
CA TYR A 535 31.34 6.02 4.37
C TYR A 535 31.51 4.54 4.75
N LEU A 536 32.23 4.27 5.84
CA LEU A 536 32.21 2.98 6.52
C LEU A 536 31.16 3.03 7.64
N SER A 537 30.08 2.28 7.50
CA SER A 537 28.93 2.30 8.40
C SER A 537 29.19 1.67 9.76
N LEU A 538 28.29 1.92 10.72
CA LEU A 538 28.23 1.25 12.02
C LEU A 538 28.11 -0.27 11.88
N ALA A 539 27.48 -0.74 10.81
CA ALA A 539 27.37 -2.17 10.48
C ALA A 539 28.61 -2.74 9.76
N GLY A 540 29.64 -1.92 9.51
CA GLY A 540 30.87 -2.31 8.83
C GLY A 540 30.78 -2.34 7.30
N ASP A 541 29.69 -1.85 6.71
CA ASP A 541 29.52 -1.77 5.26
C ASP A 541 30.18 -0.49 4.73
N ARG A 542 31.00 -0.61 3.67
CA ARG A 542 31.58 0.54 2.97
C ARG A 542 30.65 0.96 1.83
N ILE A 543 30.09 2.15 1.93
CA ILE A 543 29.22 2.77 0.92
C ILE A 543 29.99 3.89 0.25
N VAL A 544 29.95 3.94 -1.07
CA VAL A 544 30.59 4.96 -1.87
C VAL A 544 29.58 5.47 -2.89
N MET A 545 29.47 6.79 -3.00
CA MET A 545 28.57 7.45 -3.93
C MET A 545 29.26 8.63 -4.59
N THR A 546 29.25 8.66 -5.92
CA THR A 546 29.63 9.83 -6.72
C THR A 546 28.38 10.40 -7.38
N TYR A 547 28.10 11.67 -7.14
CA TYR A 547 26.93 12.35 -7.69
C TYR A 547 26.96 12.38 -9.23
N GLN A 548 25.82 12.17 -9.86
CA GLN A 548 25.67 12.32 -11.31
C GLN A 548 24.94 13.62 -11.66
N GLN A 549 25.65 14.59 -12.22
CA GLN A 549 25.11 15.94 -12.44
C GLN A 549 23.92 15.96 -13.40
N ASP A 550 24.06 15.31 -14.56
CA ASP A 550 23.02 15.22 -15.59
C ASP A 550 22.01 14.09 -15.34
N GLY A 551 22.25 13.27 -14.31
CA GLY A 551 21.41 12.15 -13.92
C GLY A 551 20.56 12.42 -12.68
N ALA A 552 19.86 11.37 -12.25
CA ALA A 552 19.11 11.31 -10.98
C ALA A 552 19.47 10.07 -10.14
N ILE A 553 20.55 9.37 -10.52
CA ILE A 553 21.04 8.18 -9.82
C ILE A 553 22.56 8.30 -9.74
N GLY A 554 23.10 8.27 -8.52
CA GLY A 554 24.53 8.35 -8.28
C GLY A 554 25.26 7.08 -8.72
N ASP A 555 26.52 7.22 -9.15
CA ASP A 555 27.40 6.08 -9.35
C ASP A 555 27.79 5.53 -7.97
N ALA A 556 27.39 4.28 -7.71
CA ALA A 556 27.43 3.71 -6.37
C ALA A 556 28.24 2.41 -6.31
N VAL A 557 29.06 2.28 -5.28
CA VAL A 557 29.80 1.06 -4.93
C VAL A 557 29.53 0.72 -3.47
N VAL A 558 29.15 -0.52 -3.18
CA VAL A 558 28.93 -1.03 -1.81
C VAL A 558 29.83 -2.24 -1.61
N ASN A 559 30.66 -2.21 -0.57
CA ASN A 559 31.60 -3.29 -0.24
C ASN A 559 32.49 -3.73 -1.42
N GLY A 560 32.87 -2.78 -2.28
CA GLY A 560 33.69 -3.05 -3.47
C GLY A 560 32.89 -3.45 -4.73
N GLU A 561 31.57 -3.66 -4.62
CA GLU A 561 30.72 -4.04 -5.74
C GLU A 561 29.92 -2.85 -6.28
N LYS A 562 29.97 -2.64 -7.60
CA LYS A 562 29.16 -1.61 -8.27
C LYS A 562 27.68 -1.99 -8.23
N ILE A 563 26.81 -1.04 -7.90
CA ILE A 563 25.36 -1.26 -7.98
C ILE A 563 24.93 -1.29 -9.45
N ILE A 564 24.35 -2.43 -9.88
CA ILE A 564 23.80 -2.62 -11.23
C ILE A 564 22.28 -2.67 -11.13
N LEU A 565 21.59 -1.74 -11.80
CA LEU A 565 20.11 -1.60 -11.76
C LEU A 565 19.38 -2.33 -12.90
N LYS A 566 20.10 -3.11 -13.71
CA LYS A 566 19.52 -3.88 -14.81
C LYS A 566 18.89 -5.17 -14.28
N ASN A 567 17.69 -5.50 -14.75
CA ASN A 567 16.99 -6.75 -14.47
C ASN A 567 16.78 -7.02 -12.96
N TRP A 568 16.51 -6.00 -12.16
CA TRP A 568 16.07 -6.24 -10.79
C TRP A 568 14.74 -7.00 -10.78
N PRO A 569 14.54 -7.87 -9.79
CA PRO A 569 13.27 -8.57 -9.60
C PRO A 569 12.15 -7.57 -9.29
N VAL A 570 10.89 -7.99 -9.45
CA VAL A 570 9.75 -7.20 -8.96
C VAL A 570 9.81 -7.16 -7.44
N LEU A 571 10.04 -8.31 -6.80
CA LEU A 571 10.28 -8.44 -5.35
C LEU A 571 11.34 -9.52 -5.11
N GLU A 572 12.33 -9.25 -4.26
CA GLU A 572 13.29 -10.25 -3.81
C GLU A 572 13.74 -9.98 -2.38
N SER A 573 13.45 -10.96 -1.53
CA SER A 573 13.89 -11.06 -0.15
C SER A 573 14.07 -12.55 0.20
N PRO A 574 14.57 -12.89 1.39
CA PRO A 574 14.60 -14.28 1.85
C PRO A 574 13.22 -14.97 1.85
N TYR A 575 12.13 -14.21 2.01
CA TYR A 575 10.77 -14.73 2.20
C TYR A 575 9.83 -14.48 1.03
N THR A 576 10.22 -13.67 0.04
CA THR A 576 9.36 -13.32 -1.10
C THR A 576 10.20 -13.18 -2.35
N LYS A 577 9.81 -13.90 -3.41
CA LYS A 577 10.50 -13.89 -4.70
C LYS A 577 9.49 -13.70 -5.83
N GLN A 578 9.76 -12.71 -6.67
CA GLN A 578 9.04 -12.48 -7.90
C GLN A 578 10.04 -11.93 -8.93
N GLY A 579 10.49 -12.80 -9.82
CA GLY A 579 11.41 -12.41 -10.90
C GLY A 579 10.73 -11.48 -11.90
N LEU A 580 11.51 -10.58 -12.52
CA LEU A 580 11.03 -9.77 -13.63
C LEU A 580 10.61 -10.68 -14.79
N TYR A 581 9.41 -10.45 -15.32
CA TYR A 581 8.74 -11.25 -16.35
C TYR A 581 8.46 -12.72 -15.98
N SER A 582 8.56 -13.09 -14.70
CA SER A 582 8.42 -14.50 -14.29
C SER A 582 6.97 -15.01 -14.32
N GLY A 583 5.99 -14.14 -14.07
CA GLY A 583 4.59 -14.55 -13.88
C GLY A 583 4.37 -15.36 -12.60
N LEU A 584 5.35 -15.38 -11.68
CA LEU A 584 5.35 -16.21 -10.47
C LEU A 584 5.71 -15.35 -9.25
N LEU A 585 4.82 -15.32 -8.28
CA LEU A 585 5.07 -14.83 -6.94
C LEU A 585 5.22 -16.02 -5.99
N GLU A 586 6.34 -16.10 -5.29
CA GLU A 586 6.59 -17.08 -4.24
C GLU A 586 6.74 -16.39 -2.89
N VAL A 587 6.16 -16.98 -1.85
CA VAL A 587 6.40 -16.65 -0.46
C VAL A 587 6.87 -17.88 0.28
N ASP A 588 8.02 -17.79 0.92
CA ASP A 588 8.66 -18.90 1.63
C ASP A 588 8.72 -18.55 3.12
N ASP A 589 7.92 -19.24 3.92
CA ASP A 589 7.90 -19.06 5.37
C ASP A 589 8.61 -20.25 6.04
N PRO A 590 9.58 -20.02 6.94
CA PRO A 590 10.34 -21.10 7.58
C PRO A 590 9.50 -22.14 8.34
N LYS A 591 8.28 -21.79 8.75
CA LYS A 591 7.37 -22.65 9.51
C LYS A 591 6.22 -23.18 8.66
N LEU A 592 5.70 -22.36 7.74
CA LEU A 592 4.53 -22.68 6.93
C LEU A 592 4.90 -23.27 5.55
N GLY A 593 6.19 -23.31 5.22
CA GLY A 593 6.69 -23.76 3.92
C GLY A 593 6.44 -22.74 2.83
N LYS A 594 6.42 -23.23 1.58
CA LYS A 594 6.25 -22.39 0.40
C LYS A 594 4.77 -22.22 0.04
N TRP A 595 4.41 -21.01 -0.35
CA TRP A 595 3.16 -20.66 -1.03
C TRP A 595 3.48 -19.96 -2.35
N GLN A 596 2.79 -20.33 -3.43
CA GLN A 596 3.02 -19.75 -4.74
C GLN A 596 1.71 -19.24 -5.37
N LEU A 597 1.83 -18.17 -6.15
CA LEU A 597 0.81 -17.66 -7.05
C LEU A 597 1.41 -17.51 -8.45
N ARG A 598 0.88 -18.26 -9.41
CA ARG A 598 1.33 -18.25 -10.81
C ARG A 598 0.23 -17.73 -11.71
N GLY A 599 0.58 -16.80 -12.60
CA GLY A 599 -0.29 -16.38 -13.69
C GLY A 599 -0.16 -17.33 -14.88
N LYS A 600 -1.27 -17.90 -15.33
CA LYS A 600 -1.37 -18.65 -16.59
C LYS A 600 -2.36 -17.98 -17.53
N LEU A 601 -2.41 -18.45 -18.78
CA LEU A 601 -3.36 -17.97 -19.79
C LEU A 601 -4.82 -18.09 -19.33
N MET A 602 -5.15 -19.20 -18.65
CA MET A 602 -6.52 -19.48 -18.20
C MET A 602 -6.89 -18.74 -16.91
N GLY A 603 -5.91 -18.35 -16.10
CA GLY A 603 -6.16 -17.72 -14.80
C GLY A 603 -4.98 -17.89 -13.84
N PRO A 604 -5.13 -17.45 -12.58
CA PRO A 604 -4.16 -17.70 -11.53
C PRO A 604 -4.23 -19.16 -11.07
N GLU A 605 -3.09 -19.69 -10.66
CA GLU A 605 -2.98 -20.97 -9.94
C GLU A 605 -2.17 -20.80 -8.67
N TRP A 606 -2.49 -21.60 -7.66
CA TRP A 606 -1.81 -21.64 -6.37
C TRP A 606 -1.18 -23.01 -6.15
N GLU A 607 0.05 -23.02 -5.66
CA GLU A 607 0.83 -24.22 -5.33
C GLU A 607 1.39 -24.12 -3.91
#